data_AF-A0A2E8D1J3-F1
#
_entry.id   AF-A0A2E8D1J3-F1
#
_cell.length_a   1.000
_cell.length_b   1.000
_cell.length_c   1.000
_cell.angle_alpha   90.00
_cell.angle_beta   90.00
_cell.angle_gamma   90.00
#
_symmetry.space_group_name_H-M   'P 1'
#
loop_
_entity.id
_entity.type
_entity.pdbx_description
1 polymer ?
#
loop_
_entity_poly.entity_id
_entity_poly.type
_entity_poly.pdbx_seq_one_letter_code
_entity_poly.pdbx_strand_id
1 'polypeptide(L)'
;MNYFTHGRHYLDDPYFVAGTAVPDWLSVVNRKSRARSKLAKPLTDHNDRTLSAVARGVVQHHHDDDWFHQTRAFAELNWHFTKEVRDRLPRDDGFRPSFLGHILVELLLDATLVEGDPRRLDEYYAVMDSLDPNAVSDAVNLMVTQQTGMLAFFIPRFSAERFLYDYLDDEKLLFRLNNVMRRVKLPYLPDTLTEFFPKARRLVRDRMAELLAGEETREA
;
A
#
# COMPACT_ATOMS: atom_id res chain seq x y z
N MET A 1 -5.34 -2.81 0.21
CA MET A 1 -4.15 -3.28 0.96
C MET A 1 -3.04 -2.26 0.79
N ASN A 2 -1.87 -2.45 1.40
CA ASN A 2 -0.74 -1.53 1.25
C ASN A 2 0.55 -2.30 0.86
N TYR A 3 1.62 -1.56 0.61
CA TYR A 3 2.89 -2.03 0.05
C TYR A 3 3.39 -3.41 0.53
N PHE A 4 3.55 -3.61 1.85
CA PHE A 4 4.19 -4.84 2.35
C PHE A 4 3.24 -6.03 2.21
N THR A 5 1.97 -5.85 2.57
CA THR A 5 0.95 -6.89 2.45
C THR A 5 0.88 -7.42 1.01
N HIS A 6 0.89 -6.54 0.00
CA HIS A 6 0.84 -7.00 -1.40
C HIS A 6 2.06 -7.84 -1.82
N GLY A 7 3.28 -7.45 -1.43
CA GLY A 7 4.50 -8.03 -1.98
C GLY A 7 5.15 -9.16 -1.19
N ARG A 8 4.84 -9.33 0.11
CA ARG A 8 5.59 -10.22 1.03
C ARG A 8 5.64 -11.71 0.67
N HIS A 9 4.75 -12.16 -0.20
CA HIS A 9 4.66 -13.54 -0.67
C HIS A 9 5.46 -13.81 -1.95
N TYR A 10 6.04 -12.78 -2.57
CA TYR A 10 6.67 -12.85 -3.89
C TYR A 10 8.12 -12.37 -3.89
N LEU A 11 8.80 -12.42 -2.74
CA LEU A 11 10.13 -11.84 -2.53
C LEU A 11 11.24 -12.50 -3.40
N ASP A 12 10.93 -13.61 -4.06
CA ASP A 12 11.77 -14.30 -5.03
C ASP A 12 11.63 -13.78 -6.48
N ASP A 13 10.62 -12.95 -6.78
CA ASP A 13 10.42 -12.28 -8.08
C ASP A 13 10.42 -10.74 -7.89
N PRO A 14 11.59 -10.08 -7.97
CA PRO A 14 11.71 -8.65 -7.71
C PRO A 14 10.80 -7.77 -8.58
N TYR A 15 10.68 -8.10 -9.87
CA TYR A 15 9.89 -7.31 -10.80
C TYR A 15 8.39 -7.52 -10.59
N PHE A 16 7.97 -8.69 -10.11
CA PHE A 16 6.61 -8.89 -9.64
C PHE A 16 6.31 -8.04 -8.40
N VAL A 17 7.19 -8.05 -7.40
CA VAL A 17 7.06 -7.21 -6.18
C VAL A 17 6.99 -5.73 -6.56
N ALA A 18 7.84 -5.27 -7.47
CA ALA A 18 7.75 -3.92 -8.02
C ALA A 18 6.36 -3.66 -8.63
N GLY A 19 5.87 -4.58 -9.47
CA GLY A 19 4.53 -4.54 -10.05
C GLY A 19 3.43 -4.38 -9.01
N THR A 20 3.52 -5.07 -7.87
CA THR A 20 2.53 -4.95 -6.79
C THR A 20 2.54 -3.57 -6.11
N ALA A 21 3.65 -2.85 -6.16
CA ALA A 21 3.78 -1.51 -5.58
C ALA A 21 3.47 -0.37 -6.58
N VAL A 22 3.45 -0.67 -7.89
CA VAL A 22 3.28 0.33 -8.95
C VAL A 22 2.00 1.16 -8.80
N PRO A 23 0.80 0.58 -8.56
CA PRO A 23 -0.41 1.39 -8.41
C PRO A 23 -0.29 2.45 -7.31
N ASP A 24 0.32 2.08 -6.18
CA ASP A 24 0.56 2.98 -5.05
C ASP A 24 1.66 3.99 -5.34
N TRP A 25 2.78 3.58 -5.95
CA TRP A 25 3.83 4.50 -6.40
C TRP A 25 3.31 5.57 -7.34
N LEU A 26 2.46 5.21 -8.31
CA LEU A 26 1.85 6.17 -9.23
C LEU A 26 0.90 7.13 -8.51
N SER A 27 0.22 6.71 -7.43
CA SER A 27 -0.56 7.61 -6.59
C SER A 27 0.28 8.73 -5.97
N VAL A 28 1.58 8.46 -5.73
CA VAL A 28 2.56 9.42 -5.19
C VAL A 28 3.20 10.26 -6.30
N VAL A 29 3.72 9.60 -7.34
CA VAL A 29 4.55 10.21 -8.37
C VAL A 29 3.71 11.00 -9.39
N ASN A 30 2.62 10.41 -9.88
CA ASN A 30 1.76 11.02 -10.87
C ASN A 30 0.36 10.40 -10.84
N ARG A 31 -0.54 10.92 -9.99
CA ARG A 31 -1.91 10.40 -9.81
C ARG A 31 -2.79 10.38 -11.08
N LYS A 32 -2.36 11.04 -12.15
CA LYS A 32 -3.04 11.01 -13.46
C LYS A 32 -2.64 9.79 -14.30
N SER A 33 -1.43 9.26 -14.07
CA SER A 33 -0.99 7.98 -14.62
C SER A 33 -1.50 6.86 -13.70
N ARG A 34 -2.23 5.88 -14.25
CA ARG A 34 -2.79 4.77 -13.48
C ARG A 34 -2.52 3.46 -14.19
N ALA A 35 -1.80 2.56 -13.53
CA ALA A 35 -1.62 1.18 -13.98
C ALA A 35 -2.87 0.39 -13.62
N ARG A 36 -3.77 0.19 -14.59
CA ARG A 36 -5.02 -0.56 -14.40
C ARG A 36 -4.84 -1.99 -14.88
N SER A 37 -5.44 -2.98 -14.20
CA SER A 37 -5.43 -4.37 -14.65
C SER A 37 -5.84 -4.55 -16.10
N LYS A 38 -6.80 -3.76 -16.61
CA LYS A 38 -7.22 -3.81 -18.02
C LYS A 38 -6.06 -3.58 -19.00
N LEU A 39 -5.09 -2.75 -18.65
CA LEU A 39 -3.93 -2.42 -19.48
C LEU A 39 -2.74 -3.37 -19.22
N ALA A 40 -2.60 -3.86 -17.98
CA ALA A 40 -1.54 -4.77 -17.60
C ALA A 40 -1.81 -6.22 -18.07
N LYS A 41 -3.06 -6.70 -18.02
CA LYS A 41 -3.45 -8.09 -18.37
C LYS A 41 -2.88 -8.58 -19.72
N PRO A 42 -2.98 -7.82 -20.84
CA PRO A 42 -2.42 -8.26 -22.12
C PRO A 42 -0.90 -8.46 -22.13
N LEU A 43 -0.18 -7.93 -21.13
CA LEU A 43 1.28 -7.96 -21.04
C LEU A 43 1.77 -9.04 -20.08
N THR A 44 0.87 -9.76 -19.39
CA THR A 44 1.23 -10.78 -18.39
C THR A 44 1.98 -11.97 -18.99
N ASP A 45 1.75 -12.29 -20.26
CA ASP A 45 2.41 -13.39 -20.99
C ASP A 45 3.43 -12.89 -22.03
N HIS A 46 3.96 -11.66 -21.85
CA HIS A 46 4.92 -11.09 -22.78
C HIS A 46 6.29 -11.80 -22.74
N ASN A 47 6.99 -11.87 -23.89
CA ASN A 47 8.31 -12.53 -23.99
C ASN A 47 9.41 -11.84 -23.16
N ASP A 48 9.29 -10.52 -22.96
CA ASP A 48 10.11 -9.78 -22.00
C ASP A 48 9.66 -10.13 -20.58
N ARG A 49 10.53 -10.84 -19.85
CA ARG A 49 10.26 -11.34 -18.50
C ARG A 49 10.07 -10.20 -17.49
N THR A 50 10.78 -9.09 -17.63
CA THR A 50 10.64 -7.94 -16.73
C THR A 50 9.27 -7.31 -16.91
N LEU A 51 8.87 -7.05 -18.16
CA LEU A 51 7.55 -6.51 -18.48
C LEU A 51 6.43 -7.42 -17.99
N SER A 52 6.55 -8.72 -18.27
CA SER A 52 5.59 -9.73 -17.87
C SER A 52 5.45 -9.82 -16.35
N ALA A 53 6.55 -9.82 -15.60
CA ALA A 53 6.53 -9.84 -14.13
C ALA A 53 5.89 -8.58 -13.53
N VAL A 54 6.28 -7.38 -13.99
CA VAL A 54 5.67 -6.12 -13.54
C VAL A 54 4.16 -6.11 -13.84
N ALA A 55 3.75 -6.56 -15.03
CA ALA A 55 2.35 -6.63 -15.41
C ALA A 55 1.55 -7.59 -14.52
N ARG A 56 2.10 -8.78 -14.22
CA ARG A 56 1.49 -9.73 -13.28
C ARG A 56 1.34 -9.13 -11.88
N GLY A 57 2.38 -8.46 -11.38
CA GLY A 57 2.33 -7.79 -10.07
C GLY A 57 1.26 -6.70 -10.00
N VAL A 58 1.10 -5.90 -11.05
CA VAL A 58 0.01 -4.91 -11.13
C VAL A 58 -1.36 -5.59 -11.08
N VAL A 59 -1.55 -6.68 -11.82
CA VAL A 59 -2.80 -7.44 -11.78
C VAL A 59 -3.06 -8.03 -10.40
N GLN A 60 -2.02 -8.57 -9.75
CA GLN A 60 -2.09 -9.11 -8.40
C GLN A 60 -2.49 -8.05 -7.38
N HIS A 61 -1.94 -6.84 -7.45
CA HIS A 61 -2.32 -5.73 -6.57
C HIS A 61 -3.82 -5.46 -6.62
N HIS A 62 -4.39 -5.32 -7.83
CA HIS A 62 -5.83 -5.07 -7.97
C HIS A 62 -6.67 -6.26 -7.52
N HIS A 63 -6.22 -7.48 -7.80
CA HIS A 63 -6.89 -8.69 -7.30
C HIS A 63 -6.91 -8.69 -5.76
N ASP A 64 -5.78 -8.35 -5.14
CA ASP A 64 -5.65 -8.26 -3.69
C ASP A 64 -6.58 -7.23 -3.06
N ASP A 65 -6.61 -6.04 -3.64
CA ASP A 65 -7.54 -4.99 -3.21
C ASP A 65 -9.00 -5.42 -3.35
N ASP A 66 -9.36 -6.03 -4.48
CA ASP A 66 -10.73 -6.43 -4.78
C ASP A 66 -11.30 -7.35 -3.69
N TRP A 67 -10.57 -8.40 -3.29
CA TRP A 67 -11.06 -9.30 -2.24
C TRP A 67 -10.88 -8.72 -0.84
N PHE A 68 -9.80 -7.98 -0.58
CA PHE A 68 -9.51 -7.40 0.74
C PHE A 68 -10.62 -6.46 1.19
N HIS A 69 -11.04 -5.54 0.31
CA HIS A 69 -12.10 -4.57 0.61
C HIS A 69 -13.50 -5.20 0.71
N GLN A 70 -13.67 -6.43 0.22
CA GLN A 70 -14.91 -7.21 0.36
C GLN A 70 -14.98 -8.00 1.67
N THR A 71 -13.88 -8.13 2.41
CA THR A 71 -13.90 -8.83 3.69
C THR A 71 -14.81 -8.10 4.69
N ARG A 72 -15.57 -8.87 5.47
CA ARG A 72 -16.39 -8.33 6.56
C ARG A 72 -15.53 -7.58 7.58
N ALA A 73 -14.33 -8.10 7.85
CA ALA A 73 -13.41 -7.49 8.80
C ALA A 73 -12.97 -6.09 8.37
N PHE A 74 -12.65 -5.89 7.09
CA PHE A 74 -12.31 -4.58 6.57
C PHE A 74 -13.48 -3.59 6.72
N ALA A 75 -14.69 -4.00 6.32
CA ALA A 75 -15.87 -3.14 6.41
C ALA A 75 -16.18 -2.68 7.84
N GLU A 76 -16.15 -3.60 8.81
CA GLU A 76 -16.43 -3.31 10.22
C GLU A 76 -15.33 -2.45 10.86
N LEU A 77 -14.04 -2.74 10.59
CA LEU A 77 -12.92 -1.95 11.09
C LEU A 77 -12.91 -0.55 10.50
N ASN A 78 -13.10 -0.41 9.19
CA ASN A 78 -13.17 0.89 8.53
C ASN A 78 -14.29 1.75 9.12
N TRP A 79 -15.49 1.17 9.33
CA TRP A 79 -16.60 1.90 9.96
C TRP A 79 -16.28 2.31 11.40
N HIS A 80 -15.71 1.40 12.20
CA HIS A 80 -15.30 1.71 13.58
C HIS A 80 -14.25 2.83 13.62
N PHE A 81 -13.22 2.75 12.77
CA PHE A 81 -12.15 3.74 12.71
C PHE A 81 -12.67 5.09 12.20
N THR A 82 -13.57 5.08 11.23
CA THR A 82 -14.27 6.29 10.75
C THR A 82 -14.94 7.04 11.90
N LYS A 83 -15.62 6.31 12.80
CA LYS A 83 -16.27 6.89 13.97
C LYS A 83 -15.26 7.43 14.97
N GLU A 84 -14.26 6.63 15.34
CA GLU A 84 -13.23 7.02 16.32
C GLU A 84 -12.41 8.23 15.85
N VAL A 85 -12.11 8.32 14.55
CA VAL A 85 -11.45 9.47 13.93
C VAL A 85 -12.37 10.69 13.96
N ARG A 86 -13.64 10.55 13.53
CA ARG A 86 -14.60 11.66 13.54
C ARG A 86 -14.77 12.27 14.93
N ASP A 87 -14.86 11.43 15.95
CA ASP A 87 -15.10 11.87 17.33
C ASP A 87 -13.88 12.61 17.94
N ARG A 88 -12.68 12.46 17.34
CA ARG A 88 -11.42 13.10 17.78
C ARG A 88 -11.01 14.31 16.96
N LEU A 89 -11.59 14.49 15.78
CA LEU A 89 -11.28 15.62 14.91
C LEU A 89 -12.19 16.82 15.22
N PRO A 90 -11.71 18.04 14.97
CA PRO A 90 -12.57 19.23 15.01
C PRO A 90 -13.79 19.04 14.10
N ARG A 91 -14.90 19.71 14.45
CA ARG A 91 -16.10 19.76 13.59
C ARG A 91 -15.79 20.60 12.34
N ASP A 92 -15.13 19.96 11.38
CA ASP A 92 -14.82 20.48 10.04
C ASP A 92 -15.04 19.35 9.02
N ASP A 93 -15.68 19.69 7.90
CA ASP A 93 -16.00 18.76 6.81
C ASP A 93 -14.76 18.40 5.96
N GLY A 94 -13.63 19.06 6.20
CA GLY A 94 -12.38 18.91 5.44
C GLY A 94 -11.62 17.60 5.65
N PHE A 95 -11.80 16.88 6.76
CA PHE A 95 -10.88 15.79 7.12
C PHE A 95 -11.13 14.43 6.45
N ARG A 96 -12.34 14.19 5.91
CA ARG A 96 -12.75 12.90 5.32
C ARG A 96 -12.50 11.69 6.25
N PRO A 97 -13.16 11.59 7.43
CA PRO A 97 -12.91 10.50 8.38
C PRO A 97 -13.02 9.08 7.81
N SER A 98 -13.88 8.85 6.81
CA SER A 98 -13.99 7.53 6.17
C SER A 98 -12.76 7.15 5.34
N PHE A 99 -12.13 8.13 4.70
CA PHE A 99 -10.86 7.90 4.01
C PHE A 99 -9.74 7.59 5.01
N LEU A 100 -9.72 8.29 6.16
CA LEU A 100 -8.76 8.02 7.23
C LEU A 100 -8.95 6.64 7.86
N GLY A 101 -10.19 6.24 8.11
CA GLY A 101 -10.50 4.89 8.59
C GLY A 101 -9.99 3.81 7.64
N HIS A 102 -10.21 3.99 6.34
CA HIS A 102 -9.74 3.08 5.30
C HIS A 102 -8.21 2.93 5.32
N ILE A 103 -7.46 4.03 5.19
CA ILE A 103 -6.00 3.95 5.11
C ILE A 103 -5.40 3.45 6.42
N LEU A 104 -5.98 3.77 7.58
CA LEU A 104 -5.48 3.28 8.87
C LEU A 104 -5.53 1.76 8.97
N VAL A 105 -6.59 1.11 8.47
CA VAL A 105 -6.66 -0.36 8.48
C VAL A 105 -5.52 -0.95 7.64
N GLU A 106 -5.26 -0.39 6.46
CA GLU A 106 -4.22 -0.86 5.54
C GLU A 106 -2.80 -0.67 6.11
N LEU A 107 -2.50 0.52 6.66
CA LEU A 107 -1.19 0.81 7.26
C LEU A 107 -0.93 -0.05 8.50
N LEU A 108 -1.95 -0.24 9.34
CA LEU A 108 -1.81 -1.04 10.56
C LEU A 108 -1.77 -2.54 10.28
N LEU A 109 -2.32 -3.00 9.15
CA LEU A 109 -2.14 -4.38 8.69
C LEU A 109 -0.68 -4.63 8.31
N ASP A 110 -0.07 -3.74 7.53
CA ASP A 110 1.37 -3.79 7.24
C ASP A 110 2.16 -3.79 8.55
N ALA A 111 1.88 -2.87 9.48
CA ALA A 111 2.56 -2.81 10.77
C ALA A 111 2.45 -4.13 11.55
N THR A 112 1.26 -4.73 11.59
CA THR A 112 1.02 -5.99 12.30
C THR A 112 1.84 -7.14 11.70
N LEU A 113 1.91 -7.22 10.37
CA LEU A 113 2.72 -8.22 9.67
C LEU A 113 4.21 -8.01 9.92
N VAL A 114 4.67 -6.76 9.91
CA VAL A 114 6.08 -6.40 10.17
C VAL A 114 6.48 -6.74 11.60
N GLU A 115 5.62 -6.48 12.60
CA GLU A 115 5.90 -6.86 13.99
C GLU A 115 6.04 -8.38 14.16
N GLY A 116 5.29 -9.17 13.37
CA GLY A 116 5.31 -10.63 13.42
C GLY A 116 6.60 -11.25 12.86
N ASP A 117 7.18 -10.67 11.80
CA ASP A 117 8.47 -11.09 11.25
C ASP A 117 9.21 -9.90 10.59
N PRO A 118 9.96 -9.09 11.37
CA PRO A 118 10.64 -7.91 10.85
C PRO A 118 11.63 -8.22 9.73
N ARG A 119 12.23 -9.42 9.73
CA ARG A 119 13.20 -9.84 8.70
C ARG A 119 12.55 -9.91 7.31
N ARG A 120 11.25 -10.23 7.22
CA ARG A 120 10.52 -10.21 5.94
C ARG A 120 10.44 -8.81 5.35
N LEU A 121 10.39 -7.77 6.20
CA LEU A 121 10.44 -6.39 5.71
C LEU A 121 11.85 -6.01 5.23
N ASP A 122 12.90 -6.50 5.90
CA ASP A 122 14.27 -6.35 5.41
C ASP A 122 14.45 -6.99 4.03
N GLU A 123 13.94 -8.22 3.85
CA GLU A 123 13.93 -8.92 2.57
C GLU A 123 13.14 -8.15 1.51
N TYR A 124 11.95 -7.64 1.85
CA TYR A 124 11.14 -6.81 0.94
C TYR A 124 11.92 -5.60 0.42
N TYR A 125 12.62 -4.88 1.30
CA TYR A 125 13.40 -3.75 0.86
C TYR A 125 14.71 -4.14 0.16
N ALA A 126 15.32 -5.28 0.51
CA ALA A 126 16.46 -5.80 -0.26
C ALA A 126 16.05 -6.13 -1.70
N VAL A 127 14.84 -6.66 -1.89
CA VAL A 127 14.22 -6.83 -3.21
C VAL A 127 14.05 -5.48 -3.92
N MET A 128 13.52 -4.46 -3.23
CA MET A 128 13.36 -3.12 -3.82
C MET A 128 14.70 -2.47 -4.20
N ASP A 129 15.74 -2.68 -3.40
CA ASP A 129 17.10 -2.18 -3.69
C ASP A 129 17.75 -2.90 -4.88
N SER A 130 17.30 -4.10 -5.23
CA SER A 130 17.84 -4.89 -6.36
C SER A 130 17.28 -4.50 -7.73
N LEU A 131 16.21 -3.68 -7.76
CA LEU A 131 15.52 -3.29 -8.98
C LEU A 131 16.40 -2.39 -9.87
N ASP A 132 16.32 -2.59 -11.19
CA ASP A 132 16.64 -1.53 -12.15
C ASP A 132 15.45 -0.57 -12.27
N PRO A 133 15.54 0.68 -11.76
CA PRO A 133 14.41 1.60 -11.78
C PRO A 133 13.99 2.03 -13.18
N ASN A 134 14.91 2.02 -14.15
CA ASN A 134 14.59 2.37 -15.53
C ASN A 134 13.81 1.24 -16.19
N ALA A 135 14.23 -0.02 -15.99
CA ALA A 135 13.51 -1.18 -16.51
C ALA A 135 12.07 -1.25 -15.96
N VAL A 136 11.87 -0.98 -14.66
CA VAL A 136 10.52 -0.88 -14.08
C VAL A 136 9.74 0.27 -14.72
N SER A 137 10.34 1.46 -14.84
CA SER A 137 9.67 2.62 -15.41
C SER A 137 9.25 2.40 -16.88
N ASP A 138 10.13 1.81 -17.68
CA ASP A 138 9.88 1.48 -19.09
C ASP A 138 8.76 0.45 -19.21
N ALA A 139 8.78 -0.60 -18.39
CA ALA A 139 7.69 -1.58 -18.35
C ALA A 139 6.35 -0.94 -17.98
N VAL A 140 6.32 -0.10 -16.94
CA VAL A 140 5.09 0.58 -16.51
C VAL A 140 4.57 1.53 -17.59
N ASN A 141 5.44 2.24 -18.31
CA ASN A 141 5.05 3.14 -19.40
C ASN A 141 4.30 2.44 -20.54
N LEU A 142 4.45 1.12 -20.70
CA LEU A 142 3.71 0.31 -21.69
C LEU A 142 2.29 -0.06 -21.23
N MET A 143 1.96 0.11 -19.94
CA MET A 143 0.66 -0.28 -19.35
C MET A 143 -0.11 0.88 -18.70
N VAL A 144 0.26 2.12 -19.01
CA VAL A 144 -0.41 3.34 -18.53
C VAL A 144 -0.79 4.26 -19.69
N THR A 145 -1.76 5.14 -19.46
CA THR A 145 -2.25 6.10 -20.48
C THR A 145 -1.49 7.42 -20.49
N GLN A 146 -0.65 7.67 -19.49
CA GLN A 146 0.21 8.85 -19.38
C GLN A 146 1.56 8.41 -18.85
N GLN A 147 2.63 8.97 -19.42
CA GLN A 147 4.00 8.69 -19.00
C GLN A 147 4.14 8.86 -17.48
N THR A 148 4.80 7.90 -16.84
CA THR A 148 4.97 7.84 -15.38
C THR A 148 5.73 9.05 -14.84
N GLY A 149 6.62 9.63 -15.66
CA GLY A 149 7.43 10.79 -15.33
C GLY A 149 8.60 10.42 -14.44
N MET A 150 8.47 10.64 -13.13
CA MET A 150 9.57 10.54 -12.17
C MET A 150 9.69 9.15 -11.51
N LEU A 151 9.10 8.10 -12.08
CA LEU A 151 9.03 6.79 -11.42
C LEU A 151 10.42 6.17 -11.19
N ALA A 152 11.28 6.14 -12.21
CA ALA A 152 12.65 5.64 -12.08
C ALA A 152 13.46 6.40 -11.00
N PHE A 153 13.21 7.70 -10.83
CA PHE A 153 13.84 8.50 -9.79
C PHE A 153 13.25 8.25 -8.39
N PHE A 154 11.98 7.86 -8.32
CA PHE A 154 11.24 7.66 -7.08
C PHE A 154 11.56 6.31 -6.43
N ILE A 155 11.65 5.22 -7.20
CA ILE A 155 11.89 3.86 -6.67
C ILE A 155 13.08 3.79 -5.69
N PRO A 156 14.30 4.28 -6.02
CA PRO A 156 15.41 4.21 -5.08
C PRO A 156 15.20 5.06 -3.82
N ARG A 157 14.42 6.16 -3.91
CA ARG A 157 14.07 6.99 -2.74
C ARG A 157 13.03 6.31 -1.85
N PHE A 158 12.04 5.68 -2.46
CA PHE A 158 11.06 4.87 -1.74
C PHE A 158 11.75 3.81 -0.89
N SER A 159 12.73 3.10 -1.47
CA SER A 159 13.48 2.08 -0.74
C SER A 159 14.41 2.69 0.32
N ALA A 160 15.16 3.75 -0.01
CA ALA A 160 16.08 4.40 0.93
C ALA A 160 15.38 4.99 2.16
N GLU A 161 14.14 5.48 2.02
CA GLU A 161 13.37 6.05 3.12
C GLU A 161 12.98 5.02 4.18
N ARG A 162 12.87 3.74 3.82
CA ARG A 162 12.49 2.63 4.72
C ARG A 162 11.25 2.90 5.60
N PHE A 163 10.32 3.72 5.11
CA PHE A 163 9.21 4.26 5.92
C PHE A 163 8.17 3.25 6.40
N LEU A 164 8.14 2.01 5.90
CA LEU A 164 7.19 1.01 6.40
C LEU A 164 7.49 0.66 7.87
N TYR A 165 8.75 0.81 8.32
CA TYR A 165 9.12 0.72 9.73
C TYR A 165 8.49 1.81 10.60
N ASP A 166 8.17 2.97 10.03
CA ASP A 166 7.55 4.06 10.76
C ASP A 166 6.12 3.74 11.17
N TYR A 167 5.48 2.76 10.53
CA TYR A 167 4.15 2.34 10.94
C TYR A 167 4.16 1.66 12.30
N LEU A 168 5.31 1.28 12.85
CA LEU A 168 5.43 0.67 14.19
C LEU A 168 5.39 1.70 15.32
N ASP A 169 5.66 2.97 15.00
CA ASP A 169 5.73 4.07 15.97
C ASP A 169 4.55 5.03 15.76
N ASP A 170 3.92 5.47 16.84
CA ASP A 170 2.68 6.24 16.75
C ASP A 170 2.91 7.68 16.24
N GLU A 171 4.01 8.34 16.64
CA GLU A 171 4.35 9.68 16.18
C GLU A 171 4.76 9.66 14.71
N LYS A 172 5.56 8.67 14.32
CA LYS A 172 5.97 8.52 12.92
C LYS A 172 4.82 8.07 12.02
N LEU A 173 3.91 7.21 12.50
CA LEU A 173 2.68 6.87 11.78
C LEU A 173 1.83 8.13 11.53
N LEU A 174 1.65 8.99 12.54
CA LEU A 174 0.95 10.26 12.36
C LEU A 174 1.66 11.14 11.31
N PHE A 175 2.98 11.24 11.37
CA PHE A 175 3.76 11.95 10.36
C PHE A 175 3.54 11.40 8.94
N ARG A 176 3.50 10.08 8.76
CA ARG A 176 3.20 9.44 7.46
C ARG A 176 1.77 9.68 7.00
N LEU A 177 0.79 9.64 7.90
CA LEU A 177 -0.59 10.03 7.60
C LEU A 177 -0.68 11.50 7.15
N ASN A 178 0.03 12.41 7.82
CA ASN A 178 0.06 13.83 7.44
C ASN A 178 0.72 14.07 6.07
N ASN A 179 1.70 13.26 5.68
CA ASN A 179 2.22 13.25 4.31
C ASN A 179 1.14 12.85 3.28
N VAL A 180 0.30 11.88 3.60
CA VAL A 180 -0.86 11.51 2.79
C VAL A 180 -1.86 12.66 2.72
N MET A 181 -2.26 13.24 3.87
CA MET A 181 -3.20 14.36 3.96
C MET A 181 -2.78 15.54 3.08
N ARG A 182 -1.50 15.95 3.17
CA ARG A 182 -0.92 16.99 2.33
C ARG A 182 -1.05 16.66 0.83
N ARG A 183 -0.76 15.42 0.44
CA ARG A 183 -0.82 14.97 -0.96
C ARG A 183 -2.25 15.02 -1.51
N VAL A 184 -3.24 14.68 -0.69
CA VAL A 184 -4.66 14.76 -1.05
C VAL A 184 -5.31 16.12 -0.77
N LYS A 185 -4.53 17.11 -0.33
CA LYS A 185 -4.95 18.49 -0.01
C LYS A 185 -6.02 18.57 1.10
N LEU A 186 -5.89 17.71 2.11
CA LEU A 186 -6.71 17.74 3.32
C LEU A 186 -5.91 18.35 4.49
N PRO A 187 -6.56 18.84 5.55
CA PRO A 187 -5.88 19.41 6.71
C PRO A 187 -5.00 18.39 7.44
N TYR A 188 -3.98 18.88 8.16
CA TYR A 188 -3.16 18.01 9.02
C TYR A 188 -3.95 17.51 10.22
N LEU A 189 -3.73 16.25 10.55
CA LEU A 189 -4.30 15.56 11.70
C LEU A 189 -3.64 16.08 12.99
N PRO A 190 -4.42 16.27 14.05
CA PRO A 190 -3.90 16.67 15.35
C PRO A 190 -3.16 15.52 16.05
N ASP A 191 -2.19 15.87 16.90
CA ASP A 191 -1.40 14.90 17.66
C ASP A 191 -2.25 14.04 18.59
N THR A 192 -3.39 14.56 19.07
CA THR A 192 -4.36 13.83 19.90
C THR A 192 -4.94 12.59 19.21
N LEU A 193 -4.82 12.47 17.88
CA LEU A 193 -5.24 11.26 17.18
C LEU A 193 -4.37 10.04 17.55
N THR A 194 -3.12 10.25 17.95
CA THR A 194 -2.20 9.16 18.36
C THR A 194 -2.72 8.36 19.54
N GLU A 195 -3.54 8.96 20.41
CA GLU A 195 -4.19 8.27 21.54
C GLU A 195 -5.06 7.08 21.09
N PHE A 196 -5.55 7.10 19.84
CA PHE A 196 -6.33 6.00 19.27
C PHE A 196 -5.46 4.86 18.72
N PHE A 197 -4.22 5.12 18.31
CA PHE A 197 -3.40 4.16 17.56
C PHE A 197 -3.14 2.85 18.32
N PRO A 198 -2.85 2.83 19.64
CA PRO A 198 -2.70 1.57 20.38
C PRO A 198 -3.95 0.69 20.35
N LYS A 199 -5.14 1.30 20.41
CA LYS A 199 -6.42 0.56 20.30
C LYS A 199 -6.62 0.07 18.86
N ALA A 200 -6.37 0.91 17.87
CA ALA A 200 -6.50 0.56 16.46
C ALA A 200 -5.59 -0.62 16.08
N ARG A 201 -4.33 -0.62 16.52
CA ARG A 201 -3.37 -1.74 16.33
C ARG A 201 -3.90 -3.06 16.86
N ARG A 202 -4.42 -3.07 18.09
CA ARG A 202 -5.00 -4.28 18.69
C ARG A 202 -6.17 -4.80 17.86
N LEU A 203 -7.08 -3.91 17.47
CA LEU A 203 -8.25 -4.30 16.66
C LEU A 203 -7.88 -4.88 15.29
N VAL A 204 -6.85 -4.34 14.62
CA VAL A 204 -6.35 -4.93 13.36
C VAL A 204 -5.67 -6.27 13.62
N ARG A 205 -4.82 -6.37 14.65
CA ARG A 205 -4.13 -7.62 15.02
C ARG A 205 -5.11 -8.75 15.33
N ASP A 206 -6.12 -8.48 16.14
CA ASP A 206 -7.11 -9.46 16.56
C ASP A 206 -7.92 -10.01 15.38
N ARG A 207 -8.00 -9.26 14.28
CA ARG A 207 -8.75 -9.60 13.06
C ARG A 207 -7.88 -9.85 11.83
N MET A 208 -6.57 -9.97 12.01
CA MET A 208 -5.61 -10.10 10.91
C MET A 208 -5.94 -11.31 10.02
N ALA A 209 -6.30 -12.45 10.62
CA ALA A 209 -6.68 -13.64 9.87
C ALA A 209 -7.93 -13.43 9.00
N GLU A 210 -8.96 -12.74 9.52
CA GLU A 210 -10.16 -12.42 8.75
C GLU A 210 -9.88 -11.41 7.63
N LEU A 211 -8.98 -10.44 7.88
CA LEU A 211 -8.54 -9.46 6.89
C LEU A 211 -7.75 -10.10 5.75
N LEU A 212 -7.07 -11.21 6.01
CA LEU A 212 -6.23 -11.92 5.03
C LEU A 212 -6.88 -13.19 4.49
N ALA A 213 -8.17 -13.42 4.76
CA ALA A 213 -8.86 -14.66 4.40
C ALA A 213 -8.87 -14.96 2.89
N GLY A 214 -8.77 -13.94 2.02
CA GLY A 214 -8.66 -14.14 0.57
C GLY A 214 -7.28 -14.55 0.09
N GLU A 215 -6.25 -14.62 0.94
CA GLU A 215 -4.96 -15.16 0.55
C GLU A 215 -4.99 -16.68 0.34
N GLU A 216 -5.89 -17.38 1.03
CA GLU A 216 -6.08 -18.83 0.89
C GLU A 216 -6.53 -19.21 -0.53
N THR A 217 -7.16 -18.28 -1.27
CA THR A 217 -7.53 -18.48 -2.67
C THR A 217 -6.37 -18.30 -3.67
N ARG A 218 -5.13 -18.01 -3.21
CA ARG A 218 -3.95 -17.88 -4.08
C ARG A 218 -3.37 -19.24 -4.52
N GLU A 219 -3.71 -20.33 -3.84
CA GLU A 219 -3.22 -21.69 -4.15
C GLU A 219 -4.16 -22.53 -5.02
N ALA A 220 -5.21 -21.93 -5.61
CA ALA A 220 -6.19 -22.62 -6.47
C ALA A 220 -5.98 -22.35 -7.97
#